data_AF-A0A2E4CGR9-F1
#
_entry.id   AF-A0A2E4CGR9-F1
#
_cell.length_a   1.000
_cell.length_b   1.000
_cell.length_c   1.000
_cell.angle_alpha   90.00
_cell.angle_beta   90.00
_cell.angle_gamma   90.00
#
_symmetry.space_group_name_H-M   'P 1'
#
loop_
_entity.id
_entity.type
_entity.pdbx_description
1 polymer ?
#
loop_
_entity_poly.entity_id
_entity_poly.type
_entity_poly.pdbx_seq_one_letter_code
_entity_poly.pdbx_strand_id
1 'polypeptide(L)'
;MIDPSFLSLVPAIVAITLAFYTRQVLVSLFLGVVSAGPVLWYQTGDASGLNFVASFFIPALGTEGYAKILLIYLWCLGGLLGIWAKTGGALHFATVVGGSITQGPRSSMLFGWLLGCIFHQGGTVSTVLAGTTVKPVTDKHRVSHEELAYVVDSTASPVATILPFNAWPAYVAVLVVGTVPSCFPDINTSVEFFFTSIRYNFYGFIAVGMTLLTALQVWPILGTKMSAARRRARTTGKLDADDAAPVLKVESEDTDPANEIAEGYTPNLLDFLVPISILLGTAVIPYVCFDTNLINEAFMACLLSAMLLAWVQGMRVKDIMEGFLNGCKTMTIGAIILGLAVTMGFVSSQLH
;
A
#
# COMPACT_ATOMS: atom_id res chain seq x y z
N MET A 1 7.06 0.14 -36.80
CA MET A 1 6.53 -0.79 -35.78
C MET A 1 7.64 -1.80 -35.57
N ILE A 2 8.12 -1.94 -34.35
CA ILE A 2 9.08 -2.99 -33.98
C ILE A 2 8.24 -4.27 -33.90
N ASP A 3 8.63 -5.34 -34.61
CA ASP A 3 7.94 -6.61 -34.42
C ASP A 3 8.31 -7.16 -33.03
N PRO A 4 7.34 -7.57 -32.19
CA PRO A 4 7.61 -8.06 -30.85
C PRO A 4 8.48 -9.32 -30.93
N SER A 5 9.76 -9.15 -30.62
CA SER A 5 10.73 -10.24 -30.56
C SER A 5 10.73 -10.85 -29.16
N PHE A 6 11.06 -12.14 -29.03
CA PHE A 6 11.27 -12.80 -27.72
C PHE A 6 12.25 -12.06 -26.79
N LEU A 7 13.12 -11.20 -27.34
CA LEU A 7 14.03 -10.36 -26.57
C LEU A 7 13.32 -9.31 -25.71
N SER A 8 12.08 -8.90 -26.04
CA SER A 8 11.31 -7.94 -25.22
C SER A 8 10.97 -8.49 -23.82
N LEU A 9 11.02 -9.82 -23.65
CA LEU A 9 10.81 -10.49 -22.36
C LEU A 9 12.05 -10.48 -21.46
N VAL A 10 13.24 -10.18 -21.99
CA VAL A 10 14.49 -10.23 -21.22
C VAL A 10 14.44 -9.36 -19.96
N PRO A 11 13.99 -8.09 -20.01
CA PRO A 11 13.87 -7.27 -18.80
C PRO A 11 13.01 -7.88 -17.71
N ALA A 12 11.85 -8.41 -18.07
CA ALA A 12 10.94 -9.05 -17.14
C ALA A 12 11.54 -10.33 -16.54
N ILE A 13 12.17 -11.17 -17.38
CA ILE A 13 12.82 -12.41 -16.94
C ILE A 13 13.99 -12.11 -15.99
N VAL A 14 14.82 -11.10 -16.30
CA VAL A 14 15.93 -10.68 -15.44
C VAL A 14 15.39 -10.20 -14.10
N ALA A 15 14.39 -9.32 -14.09
CA ALA A 15 13.79 -8.80 -12.87
C ALA A 15 13.19 -9.92 -12.00
N ILE A 16 12.41 -10.82 -12.58
CA ILE A 16 11.76 -11.92 -11.84
C ILE A 16 12.80 -12.91 -11.31
N THR A 17 13.74 -13.34 -12.15
CA THR A 17 14.74 -14.34 -11.77
C THR A 17 15.62 -13.82 -10.64
N LEU A 18 16.09 -12.57 -10.74
CA LEU A 18 16.88 -11.94 -9.70
C LEU A 18 16.06 -11.72 -8.43
N ALA A 19 14.78 -11.38 -8.53
CA ALA A 19 13.95 -11.17 -7.34
C ALA A 19 13.83 -12.46 -6.51
N PHE A 20 13.65 -13.61 -7.17
CA PHE A 20 13.61 -14.91 -6.49
C PHE A 20 14.98 -15.37 -5.97
N TYR A 21 16.05 -15.15 -6.74
CA TYR A 21 17.40 -15.60 -6.38
C TYR A 21 18.02 -14.73 -5.28
N THR A 22 18.02 -13.41 -5.45
CA THR A 22 18.65 -12.46 -4.54
C THR A 22 17.79 -12.12 -3.33
N ARG A 23 16.47 -12.31 -3.44
CA ARG A 23 15.46 -11.80 -2.49
C ARG A 23 15.55 -10.28 -2.27
N GLN A 24 16.09 -9.55 -3.26
CA GLN A 24 16.24 -8.09 -3.24
C GLN A 24 15.47 -7.45 -4.39
N VAL A 25 14.25 -7.00 -4.11
CA VAL A 25 13.33 -6.46 -5.13
C VAL A 25 13.90 -5.23 -5.82
N LEU A 26 14.51 -4.29 -5.07
CA LEU A 26 15.11 -3.06 -5.60
C LEU A 26 16.18 -3.35 -6.66
N VAL A 27 17.17 -4.17 -6.31
CA VAL A 27 18.28 -4.52 -7.22
C VAL A 27 17.75 -5.26 -8.44
N SER A 28 16.76 -6.13 -8.25
CA SER A 28 16.18 -6.94 -9.32
C SER A 28 15.42 -6.08 -10.34
N LEU A 29 14.58 -5.15 -9.89
CA LEU A 29 13.86 -4.23 -10.78
C LEU A 29 14.83 -3.28 -11.50
N PHE A 30 15.84 -2.76 -10.80
CA PHE A 30 16.85 -1.90 -11.41
C PHE A 30 17.60 -2.62 -12.54
N LEU A 31 18.07 -3.85 -12.28
CA LEU A 31 18.78 -4.64 -13.30
C LEU A 31 17.86 -5.08 -14.45
N GLY A 32 16.57 -5.29 -14.17
CA GLY A 32 15.55 -5.44 -15.21
C GLY A 32 15.52 -4.25 -16.18
N VAL A 33 15.40 -3.03 -15.67
CA VAL A 33 15.41 -1.80 -16.48
C VAL A 33 16.72 -1.64 -17.25
N VAL A 34 17.87 -1.87 -16.59
CA VAL A 34 19.19 -1.77 -17.24
C VAL A 34 19.33 -2.76 -18.40
N SER A 35 18.80 -3.98 -18.24
CA SER A 35 18.85 -4.99 -19.30
C SER A 35 18.01 -4.64 -20.54
N ALA A 36 17.06 -3.71 -20.42
CA ALA A 36 16.27 -3.22 -21.55
C ALA A 36 17.09 -2.40 -22.56
N GLY A 37 18.16 -1.75 -22.11
CA GLY A 37 18.99 -0.90 -22.98
C GLY A 37 19.68 -1.69 -24.10
N PRO A 38 20.43 -2.77 -23.79
CA PRO A 38 20.98 -3.66 -24.80
C PRO A 38 19.93 -4.28 -25.74
N VAL A 39 18.73 -4.59 -25.22
CA VAL A 39 17.63 -5.12 -26.03
C VAL A 39 17.15 -4.07 -27.03
N LEU A 40 16.90 -2.84 -26.57
CA LEU A 40 16.46 -1.75 -27.43
C LEU A 40 17.50 -1.43 -28.50
N TRP A 41 18.78 -1.42 -28.12
CA TRP A 41 19.88 -1.22 -29.07
C TRP A 41 19.91 -2.32 -30.13
N TYR A 42 19.76 -3.59 -29.74
CA TYR A 42 19.74 -4.71 -30.69
C TYR A 42 18.54 -4.63 -31.64
N GLN A 43 17.36 -4.24 -31.16
CA GLN A 43 16.14 -4.15 -31.97
C GLN A 43 16.14 -2.98 -32.95
N THR A 44 16.69 -1.83 -32.55
CA THR A 44 16.61 -0.59 -33.34
C THR A 44 17.91 -0.24 -34.07
N GLY A 45 19.04 -0.82 -33.65
CA GLY A 45 20.38 -0.43 -34.07
C GLY A 45 20.87 0.88 -33.45
N ASP A 46 20.05 1.58 -32.68
CA ASP A 46 20.39 2.87 -32.07
C ASP A 46 21.07 2.68 -30.71
N ALA A 47 22.35 3.08 -30.63
CA ALA A 47 23.13 3.00 -29.42
C ALA A 47 22.60 3.92 -28.30
N SER A 48 21.70 4.86 -28.62
CA SER A 48 21.01 5.69 -27.62
C SER A 48 20.29 4.84 -26.57
N GLY A 49 19.80 3.65 -26.95
CA GLY A 49 19.14 2.71 -26.04
C GLY A 49 20.03 2.22 -24.89
N LEU A 50 21.36 2.25 -25.04
CA LEU A 50 22.29 1.92 -23.95
C LEU A 50 22.26 2.97 -22.83
N ASN A 51 21.83 4.20 -23.12
CA ASN A 51 21.57 5.22 -22.11
C ASN A 51 20.19 5.00 -21.49
N PHE A 52 20.06 3.93 -20.72
CA PHE A 52 18.80 3.54 -20.05
C PHE A 52 18.23 4.64 -19.14
N VAL A 53 19.06 5.60 -18.69
CA VAL A 53 18.60 6.77 -17.94
C VAL A 53 17.75 7.69 -18.81
N ALA A 54 18.27 8.08 -19.97
CA ALA A 54 17.55 8.94 -20.91
C ALA A 54 16.41 8.18 -21.62
N SER A 55 16.62 6.90 -21.94
CA SER A 55 15.66 6.09 -22.70
C SER A 55 14.49 5.59 -21.86
N PHE A 56 14.68 5.33 -20.56
CA PHE A 56 13.63 4.72 -19.72
C PHE A 56 13.35 5.48 -18.43
N PHE A 57 14.37 5.81 -17.62
CA PHE A 57 14.13 6.44 -16.31
C PHE A 57 13.52 7.84 -16.41
N ILE A 58 14.14 8.76 -17.16
CA ILE A 58 13.64 10.14 -17.25
C ILE A 58 12.22 10.18 -17.83
N PRO A 59 11.92 9.48 -18.95
CA PRO A 59 10.57 9.46 -19.50
C PRO A 59 9.54 8.86 -18.54
N ALA A 60 9.85 7.72 -17.89
CA ALA A 60 8.91 7.04 -17.01
C ALA A 60 8.65 7.83 -15.71
N LEU A 61 9.72 8.32 -15.07
CA LEU A 61 9.63 9.08 -13.82
C LEU A 61 9.18 10.53 -14.05
N GLY A 62 9.30 11.06 -15.25
CA GLY A 62 8.80 12.38 -15.62
C GLY A 62 7.30 12.44 -15.90
N THR A 63 6.59 11.31 -15.84
CA THR A 63 5.15 11.24 -16.16
C THR A 63 4.27 11.84 -15.07
N GLU A 64 3.12 12.39 -15.47
CA GLU A 64 2.05 12.79 -14.53
C GLU A 64 1.60 11.60 -13.66
N GLY A 65 1.57 10.39 -14.21
CA GLY A 65 1.22 9.17 -13.47
C GLY A 65 2.18 8.91 -12.31
N TYR A 66 3.49 9.01 -12.53
CA TYR A 66 4.45 8.85 -11.45
C TYR A 66 4.41 10.01 -10.44
N ALA A 67 4.20 11.25 -10.92
CA ALA A 67 4.01 12.40 -10.03
C ALA A 67 2.80 12.22 -9.09
N LYS A 68 1.68 11.68 -9.61
CA LYS A 68 0.51 11.31 -8.78
C LYS A 68 0.85 10.23 -7.76
N ILE A 69 1.64 9.22 -8.13
CA ILE A 69 2.10 8.19 -7.19
C ILE A 69 2.92 8.83 -6.06
N LEU A 70 3.89 9.70 -6.37
CA LEU A 70 4.65 10.40 -5.33
C LEU A 70 3.76 11.26 -4.43
N LEU A 71 2.85 12.03 -5.03
CA LEU A 71 1.93 12.89 -4.27
C LEU A 71 1.08 12.07 -3.29
N ILE A 72 0.47 10.98 -3.75
CA ILE A 72 -0.47 10.20 -2.94
C ILE A 72 0.29 9.29 -1.96
N TYR A 73 1.22 8.46 -2.46
CA TYR A 73 1.89 7.45 -1.66
C TYR A 73 2.97 8.04 -0.74
N LEU A 74 3.83 8.90 -1.26
CA LEU A 74 4.95 9.44 -0.48
C LEU A 74 4.47 10.58 0.41
N TRP A 75 3.73 11.56 -0.14
CA TRP A 75 3.38 12.77 0.61
C TRP A 75 2.08 12.63 1.40
N CYS A 76 0.96 12.29 0.77
CA CYS A 76 -0.32 12.23 1.47
C CYS A 76 -0.34 11.11 2.51
N LEU A 77 -0.01 9.88 2.10
CA LEU A 77 -0.06 8.71 2.96
C LEU A 77 1.11 8.66 3.95
N GLY A 78 2.34 8.89 3.49
CA GLY A 78 3.50 9.04 4.37
C GLY A 78 3.29 10.17 5.37
N GLY A 79 2.88 11.36 4.90
CA GLY A 79 2.55 12.49 5.74
C GLY A 79 1.48 12.18 6.79
N LEU A 80 0.38 11.53 6.40
CA LEU A 80 -0.71 11.16 7.31
C LEU A 80 -0.23 10.22 8.42
N LEU A 81 0.57 9.21 8.07
CA LEU A 81 1.20 8.31 9.05
C LEU A 81 2.07 9.09 10.04
N GLY A 82 2.85 10.04 9.54
CA GLY A 82 3.70 10.90 10.37
C GLY A 82 2.91 11.84 11.29
N ILE A 83 1.77 12.37 10.83
CA ILE A 83 0.86 13.15 11.68
C ILE A 83 0.22 12.25 12.75
N TRP A 84 -0.22 11.05 12.40
CA TRP A 84 -0.80 10.12 13.37
C TRP A 84 0.20 9.61 14.40
N ALA A 85 1.47 9.49 14.05
CA ALA A 85 2.54 9.25 15.01
C ALA A 85 2.63 10.41 16.02
N LYS A 86 2.67 11.67 15.54
CA LYS A 86 2.75 12.87 16.40
C LYS A 86 1.48 13.14 17.21
N THR A 87 0.30 12.78 16.72
CA THR A 87 -0.97 12.97 17.47
C THR A 87 -1.32 11.80 18.35
N GLY A 88 -0.79 10.60 18.08
CA GLY A 88 -1.27 9.35 18.68
C GLY A 88 -2.69 8.98 18.23
N GLY A 89 -3.24 9.61 17.19
CA GLY A 89 -4.65 9.47 16.80
C GLY A 89 -5.05 8.03 16.46
N ALA A 90 -4.25 7.35 15.63
CA ALA A 90 -4.50 5.95 15.26
C ALA A 90 -4.38 5.00 16.47
N LEU A 91 -3.37 5.22 17.33
CA LEU A 91 -3.18 4.46 18.56
C LEU A 91 -4.35 4.67 19.54
N HIS A 92 -4.79 5.91 19.71
CA HIS A 92 -5.91 6.26 20.59
C HIS A 92 -7.23 5.67 20.07
N PHE A 93 -7.50 5.78 18.77
CA PHE A 93 -8.64 5.12 18.15
C PHE A 93 -8.62 3.60 18.37
N ALA A 94 -7.48 2.96 18.13
CA ALA A 94 -7.32 1.52 18.29
C ALA A 94 -7.56 1.09 19.75
N THR A 95 -6.97 1.79 20.71
CA THR A 95 -7.09 1.45 22.14
C THR A 95 -8.48 1.71 22.71
N VAL A 96 -9.14 2.80 22.31
CA VAL A 96 -10.49 3.15 22.80
C VAL A 96 -11.58 2.36 22.08
N VAL A 97 -11.61 2.43 20.74
CA VAL A 97 -12.66 1.77 19.94
C VAL A 97 -12.34 0.29 19.80
N GLY A 98 -11.15 -0.06 19.33
CA GLY A 98 -10.74 -1.46 19.19
C GLY A 98 -10.70 -2.17 20.56
N GLY A 99 -10.17 -1.52 21.60
CA GLY A 99 -10.10 -2.10 22.94
C GLY A 99 -11.47 -2.30 23.62
N SER A 100 -12.48 -1.51 23.29
CA SER A 100 -13.84 -1.66 23.86
C SER A 100 -14.67 -2.74 23.16
N ILE A 101 -14.45 -2.98 21.87
CA ILE A 101 -15.21 -3.98 21.11
C ILE A 101 -14.52 -5.36 21.03
N THR A 102 -13.22 -5.44 21.34
CA THR A 102 -12.46 -6.69 21.25
C THR A 102 -12.32 -7.40 22.59
N GLN A 103 -12.75 -8.66 22.64
CA GLN A 103 -12.77 -9.50 23.85
C GLN A 103 -11.70 -10.60 23.83
N GLY A 104 -11.06 -10.83 22.69
CA GLY A 104 -10.05 -11.87 22.52
C GLY A 104 -9.46 -11.91 21.11
N PRO A 105 -8.63 -12.93 20.84
CA PRO A 105 -7.92 -13.12 19.56
C PRO A 105 -8.78 -13.04 18.30
N ARG A 106 -9.98 -13.63 18.35
CA ARG A 106 -10.90 -13.68 17.21
C ARG A 106 -11.47 -12.31 16.91
N SER A 107 -12.01 -11.63 17.92
CA SER A 107 -12.55 -10.29 17.77
C SER A 107 -11.49 -9.27 17.38
N SER A 108 -10.26 -9.38 17.88
CA SER A 108 -9.16 -8.47 17.50
C SER A 108 -8.72 -8.66 16.06
N MET A 109 -8.68 -9.90 15.59
CA MET A 109 -8.39 -10.21 14.18
C MET A 109 -9.53 -9.80 13.25
N LEU A 110 -10.78 -9.96 13.67
CA LEU A 110 -11.93 -9.47 12.91
C LEU A 110 -11.93 -7.93 12.81
N PHE A 111 -11.58 -7.24 13.91
CA PHE A 111 -11.36 -5.80 13.89
C PHE A 111 -10.25 -5.42 12.90
N GLY A 112 -9.14 -6.17 12.89
CA GLY A 112 -8.07 -6.02 11.91
C GLY A 112 -8.52 -6.19 10.47
N TRP A 113 -9.32 -7.23 10.21
CA TRP A 113 -9.88 -7.49 8.89
C TRP A 113 -10.82 -6.37 8.44
N LEU A 114 -11.69 -5.86 9.32
CA LEU A 114 -12.58 -4.74 9.04
C LEU A 114 -11.81 -3.47 8.72
N LEU A 115 -10.81 -3.11 9.54
CA LEU A 115 -9.98 -1.94 9.26
C LEU A 115 -9.17 -2.10 7.98
N GLY A 116 -8.67 -3.30 7.69
CA GLY A 116 -8.02 -3.60 6.42
C GLY A 116 -8.95 -3.38 5.22
N CYS A 117 -10.20 -3.85 5.30
CA CYS A 117 -11.21 -3.61 4.28
C CYS A 117 -11.60 -2.14 4.15
N ILE A 118 -11.54 -1.35 5.22
CA ILE A 118 -11.83 0.10 5.19
C ILE A 118 -10.64 0.87 4.58
N PHE A 119 -9.41 0.51 4.96
CA PHE A 119 -8.18 1.16 4.52
C PHE A 119 -7.57 0.60 3.25
N HIS A 120 -8.29 -0.25 2.53
CA HIS A 120 -7.77 -0.85 1.32
C HIS A 120 -7.44 0.24 0.29
N GLN A 121 -6.16 0.39 -0.04
CA GLN A 121 -5.66 1.22 -1.14
C GLN A 121 -4.73 0.43 -2.06
N GLY A 122 -4.47 -0.84 -1.69
CA GLY A 122 -3.49 -1.72 -2.29
C GLY A 122 -2.09 -1.55 -1.70
N GLY A 123 -1.29 -2.60 -1.88
CA GLY A 123 0.14 -2.61 -1.60
C GLY A 123 0.55 -2.24 -0.18
N THR A 124 1.80 -1.83 -0.04
CA THR A 124 2.48 -1.63 1.25
C THR A 124 1.80 -0.57 2.12
N VAL A 125 1.26 0.51 1.55
CA VAL A 125 0.61 1.56 2.34
C VAL A 125 -0.56 1.02 3.15
N SER A 126 -1.44 0.25 2.52
CA SER A 126 -2.61 -0.32 3.20
C SER A 126 -2.16 -1.19 4.37
N THR A 127 -1.11 -1.99 4.16
CA THR A 127 -0.55 -2.86 5.19
C THR A 127 0.08 -2.08 6.34
N VAL A 128 0.75 -0.96 6.05
CA VAL A 128 1.35 -0.09 7.08
C VAL A 128 0.25 0.59 7.88
N LEU A 129 -0.71 1.23 7.20
CA LEU A 129 -1.79 1.99 7.83
C LEU A 129 -2.68 1.11 8.72
N ALA A 130 -3.19 0.01 8.15
CA ALA A 130 -4.01 -0.93 8.90
C ALA A 130 -3.19 -1.66 9.96
N GLY A 131 -1.95 -2.06 9.63
CA GLY A 131 -1.04 -2.74 10.54
C GLY A 131 -0.73 -1.94 11.80
N THR A 132 -0.27 -0.70 11.66
CA THR A 132 0.07 0.17 12.81
C THR A 132 -1.15 0.52 13.65
N THR A 133 -2.32 0.65 13.03
CA THR A 133 -3.58 0.91 13.74
C THR A 133 -4.04 -0.33 14.53
N VAL A 134 -3.97 -1.52 13.95
CA VAL A 134 -4.54 -2.74 14.56
C VAL A 134 -3.58 -3.42 15.53
N LYS A 135 -2.28 -3.21 15.37
CA LYS A 135 -1.22 -3.87 16.16
C LYS A 135 -1.43 -3.74 17.68
N PRO A 136 -1.65 -2.55 18.28
CA PRO A 136 -1.82 -2.44 19.73
C PRO A 136 -2.98 -3.28 20.30
N VAL A 137 -4.07 -3.42 19.51
CA VAL A 137 -5.25 -4.21 19.90
C VAL A 137 -4.96 -5.70 19.79
N THR A 138 -4.29 -6.13 18.73
CA THR A 138 -3.98 -7.54 18.48
C THR A 138 -2.87 -8.07 19.39
N ASP A 139 -1.88 -7.23 19.71
CA ASP A 139 -0.81 -7.53 20.66
C ASP A 139 -1.37 -7.79 22.07
N LYS A 140 -2.29 -6.93 22.53
CA LYS A 140 -3.00 -7.10 23.82
C LYS A 140 -3.69 -8.46 23.92
N HIS A 141 -4.19 -8.97 22.80
CA HIS A 141 -4.87 -10.26 22.71
C HIS A 141 -3.93 -11.41 22.30
N ARG A 142 -2.61 -11.21 22.36
CA ARG A 142 -1.56 -12.21 22.08
C ARG A 142 -1.62 -12.81 20.67
N VAL A 143 -2.03 -12.01 19.69
CA VAL A 143 -2.03 -12.42 18.27
C VAL A 143 -0.60 -12.35 17.76
N SER A 144 -0.14 -13.41 17.10
CA SER A 144 1.21 -13.39 16.52
C SER A 144 1.30 -12.34 15.40
N HIS A 145 2.46 -11.69 15.26
CA HIS A 145 2.60 -10.69 14.20
C HIS A 145 2.51 -11.31 12.79
N GLU A 146 2.80 -12.60 12.64
CA GLU A 146 2.57 -13.33 11.39
C GLU A 146 1.07 -13.42 11.04
N GLU A 147 0.20 -13.64 12.03
CA GLU A 147 -1.24 -13.64 11.82
C GLU A 147 -1.74 -12.24 11.41
N LEU A 148 -1.27 -11.21 12.11
CA LEU A 148 -1.63 -9.83 11.81
C LEU A 148 -1.16 -9.46 10.40
N ALA A 149 0.09 -9.75 10.06
CA ALA A 149 0.67 -9.49 8.74
C ALA A 149 -0.15 -10.15 7.63
N TYR A 150 -0.54 -11.41 7.82
CA TYR A 150 -1.41 -12.12 6.86
C TYR A 150 -2.75 -11.40 6.66
N VAL A 151 -3.40 -10.96 7.74
CA VAL A 151 -4.69 -10.26 7.64
C VAL A 151 -4.54 -8.93 6.92
N VAL A 152 -3.62 -8.07 7.37
CA VAL A 152 -3.49 -6.73 6.80
C VAL A 152 -3.04 -6.75 5.34
N ASP A 153 -2.16 -7.68 4.97
CA ASP A 153 -1.71 -7.89 3.58
C ASP A 153 -2.83 -8.44 2.70
N SER A 154 -3.54 -9.46 3.16
CA SER A 154 -4.62 -10.07 2.39
C SER A 154 -5.87 -9.18 2.30
N THR A 155 -5.99 -8.16 3.14
CA THR A 155 -7.00 -7.10 3.00
C THR A 155 -6.52 -5.88 2.21
N ALA A 156 -5.23 -5.79 1.86
CA ALA A 156 -4.69 -4.67 1.11
C ALA A 156 -5.06 -4.76 -0.38
N SER A 157 -4.20 -5.40 -1.19
CA SER A 157 -4.40 -5.51 -2.63
C SER A 157 -5.65 -6.31 -3.01
N PRO A 158 -5.99 -7.44 -2.37
CA PRO A 158 -7.18 -8.20 -2.76
C PRO A 158 -8.48 -7.41 -2.65
N VAL A 159 -8.70 -6.70 -1.53
CA VAL A 159 -9.89 -5.85 -1.38
C VAL A 159 -9.86 -4.71 -2.40
N ALA A 160 -8.69 -4.10 -2.64
CA ALA A 160 -8.58 -3.02 -3.62
C ALA A 160 -8.96 -3.39 -5.05
N THR A 161 -8.81 -4.67 -5.41
CA THR A 161 -9.22 -5.18 -6.72
C THR A 161 -10.70 -5.55 -6.85
N ILE A 162 -11.46 -5.61 -5.74
CA ILE A 162 -12.90 -5.96 -5.75
C ILE A 162 -13.80 -4.86 -5.19
N LEU A 163 -13.24 -3.94 -4.41
CA LEU A 163 -13.90 -2.78 -3.83
C LEU A 163 -13.26 -1.52 -4.46
N PRO A 164 -13.83 -0.97 -5.53
CA PRO A 164 -13.14 -0.03 -6.42
C PRO A 164 -13.18 1.43 -5.98
N PHE A 165 -13.06 1.69 -4.68
CA PHE A 165 -13.06 3.05 -4.10
C PHE A 165 -11.63 3.54 -3.83
N ASN A 166 -10.75 3.30 -4.80
CA ASN A 166 -9.30 3.54 -4.70
C ASN A 166 -8.72 3.79 -6.11
N ALA A 167 -7.39 3.86 -6.24
CA ALA A 167 -6.71 4.17 -7.50
C ALA A 167 -6.62 2.99 -8.51
N TRP A 168 -7.01 1.77 -8.14
CA TRP A 168 -6.88 0.57 -8.99
C TRP A 168 -7.66 0.61 -10.30
N PRO A 169 -8.92 1.09 -10.37
CA PRO A 169 -9.66 1.11 -11.63
C PRO A 169 -8.90 1.88 -12.72
N ALA A 170 -8.34 3.06 -12.37
CA ALA A 170 -7.56 3.87 -13.28
C ALA A 170 -6.22 3.19 -13.67
N TYR A 171 -5.56 2.55 -12.70
CA TYR A 171 -4.31 1.82 -12.96
C TYR A 171 -4.52 0.66 -13.95
N VAL A 172 -5.54 -0.17 -13.72
CA VAL A 172 -5.85 -1.29 -14.61
C VAL A 172 -6.33 -0.79 -15.97
N ALA A 173 -7.10 0.30 -16.01
CA ALA A 173 -7.53 0.90 -17.26
C ALA A 173 -6.35 1.28 -18.17
N VAL A 174 -5.32 1.94 -17.61
CA VAL A 174 -4.11 2.30 -18.38
C VAL A 174 -3.38 1.06 -18.91
N LEU A 175 -3.28 0.00 -18.10
CA LEU A 175 -2.66 -1.26 -18.55
C LEU A 175 -3.44 -1.90 -19.69
N VAL A 176 -4.77 -1.93 -19.58
CA VAL A 176 -5.65 -2.55 -20.58
C VAL A 176 -5.61 -1.79 -21.90
N VAL A 177 -5.71 -0.45 -21.88
CA VAL A 177 -5.55 0.39 -23.08
C VAL A 177 -4.18 0.13 -23.74
N GLY A 178 -3.11 0.08 -22.94
CA GLY A 178 -1.76 -0.15 -23.47
C GLY A 178 -1.55 -1.55 -24.04
N THR A 179 -2.30 -2.55 -23.57
CA THR A 179 -2.10 -3.95 -23.97
C THR A 179 -3.00 -4.37 -25.13
N VAL A 180 -4.26 -3.91 -25.16
CA VAL A 180 -5.25 -4.30 -26.18
C VAL A 180 -6.02 -3.07 -26.71
N PRO A 181 -5.33 -2.09 -27.31
CA PRO A 181 -5.94 -0.82 -27.72
C PRO A 181 -7.05 -1.00 -28.78
N SER A 182 -7.03 -2.10 -29.55
CA SER A 182 -8.08 -2.45 -30.51
C SER A 182 -9.42 -2.79 -29.85
N CYS A 183 -9.41 -3.29 -28.62
CA CYS A 183 -10.60 -3.62 -27.84
C CYS A 183 -10.98 -2.51 -26.87
N PHE A 184 -10.01 -1.69 -26.47
CA PHE A 184 -10.16 -0.66 -25.46
C PHE A 184 -9.53 0.66 -25.94
N PRO A 185 -10.28 1.44 -26.74
CA PRO A 185 -9.72 2.61 -27.43
C PRO A 185 -9.45 3.79 -26.50
N ASP A 186 -10.07 3.82 -25.31
CA ASP A 186 -9.94 4.91 -24.35
C ASP A 186 -10.00 4.41 -22.89
N ILE A 187 -9.60 5.30 -21.98
CA ILE A 187 -9.51 5.04 -20.54
C ILE A 187 -10.90 4.81 -19.93
N ASN A 188 -11.94 5.54 -20.35
CA ASN A 188 -13.27 5.41 -19.75
C ASN A 188 -13.87 4.03 -20.05
N THR A 189 -13.78 3.58 -21.30
CA THR A 189 -14.19 2.23 -21.69
C THR A 189 -13.45 1.14 -20.89
N SER A 190 -12.17 1.38 -20.60
CA SER A 190 -11.34 0.44 -19.82
C SER A 190 -11.66 0.45 -18.33
N VAL A 191 -12.06 1.59 -17.77
CA VAL A 191 -12.57 1.69 -16.40
C VAL A 191 -13.92 0.96 -16.29
N GLU A 192 -14.84 1.15 -17.23
CA GLU A 192 -16.11 0.40 -17.25
C GLU A 192 -15.87 -1.11 -17.34
N PHE A 193 -14.91 -1.54 -18.19
CA PHE A 193 -14.46 -2.92 -18.25
C PHE A 193 -13.94 -3.41 -16.90
N PHE A 194 -13.15 -2.60 -16.18
CA PHE A 194 -12.69 -2.97 -14.85
C PHE A 194 -13.88 -3.27 -13.91
N PHE A 195 -14.91 -2.42 -13.87
CA PHE A 195 -16.09 -2.65 -13.03
C PHE A 195 -16.83 -3.94 -13.39
N THR A 196 -17.01 -4.22 -14.68
CA THR A 196 -17.63 -5.49 -15.12
C THR A 196 -16.74 -6.71 -14.86
N SER A 197 -15.42 -6.53 -14.81
CA SER A 197 -14.45 -7.58 -14.52
C SER A 197 -14.41 -8.00 -13.05
N ILE A 198 -14.87 -7.16 -12.12
CA ILE A 198 -14.85 -7.44 -10.67
C ILE A 198 -15.48 -8.80 -10.37
N ARG A 199 -16.60 -9.15 -11.00
CA ARG A 199 -17.29 -10.44 -10.79
C ARG A 199 -16.45 -11.67 -11.16
N TYR A 200 -15.43 -11.49 -12.00
CA TYR A 200 -14.50 -12.54 -12.42
C TYR A 200 -13.19 -12.54 -11.63
N ASN A 201 -13.04 -11.63 -10.66
CA ASN A 201 -11.87 -11.57 -9.79
C ASN A 201 -11.96 -12.62 -8.67
N PHE A 202 -11.90 -13.90 -9.07
CA PHE A 202 -11.98 -15.03 -8.15
C PHE A 202 -10.90 -14.97 -7.07
N TYR A 203 -9.68 -14.54 -7.43
CA TYR A 203 -8.58 -14.38 -6.48
C TYR A 203 -8.94 -13.39 -5.37
N GLY A 204 -9.43 -12.19 -5.72
CA GLY A 204 -9.82 -11.17 -4.76
C GLY A 204 -10.88 -11.68 -3.79
N PHE A 205 -11.97 -12.27 -4.30
CA PHE A 205 -13.03 -12.81 -3.45
C PHE A 205 -12.55 -13.96 -2.55
N ILE A 206 -11.78 -14.90 -3.09
CA ILE A 206 -11.27 -16.05 -2.33
C ILE A 206 -10.28 -15.58 -1.26
N ALA A 207 -9.34 -14.70 -1.60
CA ALA A 207 -8.37 -14.17 -0.65
C ALA A 207 -9.04 -13.41 0.51
N VAL A 208 -9.97 -12.50 0.20
CA VAL A 208 -10.72 -11.74 1.22
C VAL A 208 -11.56 -12.67 2.09
N GLY A 209 -12.24 -13.66 1.49
CA GLY A 209 -13.04 -14.65 2.20
C GLY A 209 -12.20 -15.57 3.09
N MET A 210 -11.08 -16.12 2.59
CA MET A 210 -10.15 -16.94 3.38
C MET A 210 -9.56 -16.15 4.55
N THR A 211 -9.27 -14.87 4.33
CA THR A 211 -8.74 -13.98 5.38
C THR A 211 -9.79 -13.73 6.46
N LEU A 212 -11.05 -13.52 6.07
CA LEU A 212 -12.17 -13.43 7.02
C LEU A 212 -12.29 -14.72 7.86
N LEU A 213 -12.27 -15.89 7.21
CA LEU A 213 -12.35 -17.18 7.91
C LEU A 213 -11.14 -17.42 8.83
N THR A 214 -9.97 -16.92 8.44
CA THR A 214 -8.74 -16.95 9.25
C THR A 214 -8.84 -16.03 10.46
N ALA A 215 -9.40 -14.84 10.30
CA ALA A 215 -9.65 -13.86 11.35
C ALA A 215 -10.69 -14.37 12.36
N LEU A 216 -11.75 -15.00 11.88
CA LEU A 216 -12.75 -15.69 12.71
C LEU A 216 -12.23 -16.97 13.36
N GLN A 217 -11.02 -17.43 12.98
CA GLN A 217 -10.40 -18.70 13.41
C GLN A 217 -11.28 -19.93 13.13
N VAL A 218 -12.10 -19.87 12.08
CA VAL A 218 -12.93 -20.99 11.61
C VAL A 218 -12.21 -21.76 10.50
N TRP A 219 -11.23 -21.13 9.84
CA TRP A 219 -10.49 -21.77 8.76
C TRP A 219 -9.67 -22.98 9.28
N PRO A 220 -9.98 -24.21 8.83
CA PRO A 220 -9.40 -25.42 9.40
C PRO A 220 -7.97 -25.68 8.90
N ILE A 221 -7.59 -25.10 7.77
CA ILE A 221 -6.30 -25.36 7.10
C ILE A 221 -5.37 -24.18 7.32
N LEU A 222 -4.74 -24.14 8.50
CA LEU A 222 -3.60 -23.25 8.74
C LEU A 222 -2.32 -24.02 8.48
N GLY A 223 -1.42 -23.46 7.67
CA GLY A 223 -0.10 -24.05 7.46
C GLY A 223 0.63 -24.29 8.80
N THR A 224 1.52 -25.28 8.84
CA THR A 224 2.24 -25.69 10.05
C THR A 224 2.98 -24.53 10.73
N LYS A 225 3.58 -23.63 9.93
CA LYS A 225 4.26 -22.42 10.41
C LYS A 225 3.32 -21.44 11.10
N MET A 226 2.19 -21.11 10.47
CA MET A 226 1.18 -20.21 11.05
C MET A 226 0.57 -20.80 12.34
N SER A 227 0.33 -22.11 12.35
CA SER A 227 -0.14 -22.81 13.55
C SER A 227 0.88 -22.78 14.69
N ALA A 228 2.17 -22.87 14.39
CA ALA A 228 3.25 -22.74 15.37
C ALA A 228 3.35 -21.30 15.92
N ALA A 229 3.27 -20.28 15.05
CA ALA A 229 3.26 -18.88 15.44
C ALA A 229 2.07 -18.56 16.36
N ARG A 230 0.87 -19.01 15.99
CA ARG A 230 -0.33 -18.98 16.84
C ARG A 230 -0.06 -19.56 18.22
N ARG A 231 0.43 -20.81 18.28
CA ARG A 231 0.69 -21.48 19.56
C ARG A 231 1.71 -20.72 20.40
N ARG A 232 2.81 -20.24 19.80
CA ARG A 232 3.85 -19.45 20.47
C ARG A 232 3.24 -18.20 21.13
N ALA A 233 2.52 -17.39 20.37
CA ALA A 233 1.95 -16.15 20.87
C ALA A 233 0.91 -16.41 21.99
N ARG A 234 0.00 -17.38 21.81
CA ARG A 234 -1.03 -17.67 22.84
C ARG A 234 -0.45 -18.21 24.15
N THR A 235 0.54 -19.11 24.07
CA THR A 235 1.07 -19.83 25.24
C THR A 235 2.17 -19.06 25.97
N THR A 236 3.07 -18.42 25.23
CA THR A 236 4.26 -17.76 25.79
C THR A 236 4.14 -16.24 25.86
N GLY A 237 3.21 -15.64 25.10
CA GLY A 237 3.14 -14.19 24.92
C GLY A 237 4.17 -13.61 23.94
N LYS A 238 5.12 -14.42 23.43
CA LYS A 238 6.07 -13.98 22.40
C LYS A 238 5.35 -13.84 21.04
N LEU A 239 5.18 -12.59 20.59
CA LEU A 239 4.44 -12.28 19.35
C LEU A 239 5.30 -12.53 18.10
N ASP A 240 6.59 -12.23 18.17
CA ASP A 240 7.57 -12.47 17.10
C ASP A 240 8.27 -13.83 17.21
N ALA A 241 8.75 -14.31 16.06
CA ALA A 241 9.73 -15.41 16.01
C ALA A 241 11.11 -14.90 16.44
N ASP A 242 11.94 -15.78 17.02
CA ASP A 242 13.27 -15.39 17.52
C ASP A 242 14.22 -14.94 16.37
N ASP A 243 13.92 -15.29 15.12
CA ASP A 243 14.66 -14.93 13.89
C ASP A 243 13.94 -13.88 13.02
N ALA A 244 12.92 -13.19 13.55
CA ALA A 244 12.16 -12.19 12.80
C ALA A 244 13.04 -11.00 12.38
N ALA A 245 12.95 -10.60 11.11
CA ALA A 245 13.62 -9.43 10.55
C ALA A 245 12.61 -8.51 9.84
N PRO A 246 11.99 -7.55 10.55
CA PRO A 246 11.00 -6.64 9.97
C PRO A 246 11.60 -5.77 8.86
N VAL A 247 10.90 -5.69 7.72
CA VAL A 247 11.33 -4.90 6.54
C VAL A 247 11.20 -3.40 6.78
N LEU A 248 10.11 -3.01 7.46
CA LEU A 248 9.91 -1.67 7.97
C LEU A 248 10.19 -1.72 9.47
N LYS A 249 11.45 -1.48 9.83
CA LYS A 249 11.73 -0.96 11.16
C LYS A 249 11.20 0.47 11.17
N VAL A 250 9.94 0.66 11.52
CA VAL A 250 9.56 1.94 12.11
C VAL A 250 10.52 2.08 13.29
N GLU A 251 11.22 3.21 13.42
CA GLU A 251 12.32 3.42 14.38
C GLU A 251 11.88 3.31 15.88
N SER A 252 10.74 2.68 16.15
CA SER A 252 10.02 2.52 17.41
C SER A 252 9.87 1.08 17.89
N GLU A 253 10.82 0.19 17.57
CA GLU A 253 10.90 -1.09 18.31
C GLU A 253 11.47 -0.89 19.74
N ASP A 254 12.25 0.17 19.98
CA ASP A 254 12.75 0.56 21.31
C ASP A 254 11.99 1.76 21.92
N THR A 255 11.06 2.36 21.18
CA THR A 255 10.35 3.57 21.58
C THR A 255 8.85 3.26 21.64
N ASP A 256 8.27 3.28 22.83
CA ASP A 256 6.80 3.20 23.00
C ASP A 256 6.14 4.18 22.02
N PRO A 257 5.18 3.78 21.16
CA PRO A 257 4.50 4.69 20.25
C PRO A 257 3.84 5.88 20.97
N ALA A 258 3.62 5.79 22.29
CA ALA A 258 3.25 6.94 23.12
C ALA A 258 4.33 8.03 23.21
N ASN A 259 5.61 7.68 23.07
CA ASN A 259 6.74 8.61 23.10
C ASN A 259 6.93 9.40 21.80
N GLU A 260 6.27 9.00 20.71
CA GLU A 260 6.26 9.76 19.46
C GLU A 260 5.24 10.92 19.48
N ILE A 261 4.31 10.91 20.45
CA ILE A 261 3.29 11.94 20.59
C ILE A 261 3.95 13.28 20.96
N ALA A 262 3.53 14.36 20.29
CA ALA A 262 4.07 15.69 20.53
C ALA A 262 3.85 16.13 21.98
N GLU A 263 4.85 16.77 22.58
CA GLU A 263 4.80 17.24 23.96
C GLU A 263 3.58 18.16 24.20
N GLY A 264 2.78 17.83 25.22
CA GLY A 264 1.58 18.58 25.58
C GLY A 264 0.38 18.34 24.67
N TYR A 265 0.48 17.45 23.66
CA TYR A 265 -0.64 17.03 22.84
C TYR A 265 -1.42 15.90 23.51
N THR A 266 -2.75 16.02 23.55
CA THR A 266 -3.63 14.98 24.09
C THR A 266 -4.32 14.25 22.94
N PRO A 267 -4.05 12.95 22.71
CA PRO A 267 -4.68 12.21 21.63
C PRO A 267 -6.21 12.21 21.74
N ASN A 268 -6.88 12.35 20.60
CA ASN A 268 -8.33 12.39 20.48
C ASN A 268 -8.82 11.43 19.38
N LEU A 269 -10.01 10.84 19.54
CA LEU A 269 -10.69 10.08 18.49
C LEU A 269 -10.86 10.89 17.19
N LEU A 270 -11.04 12.21 17.30
CA LEU A 270 -11.18 13.10 16.15
C LEU A 270 -9.92 13.10 15.26
N ASP A 271 -8.73 12.89 15.82
CA ASP A 271 -7.46 12.87 15.08
C ASP A 271 -7.40 11.76 14.03
N PHE A 272 -8.20 10.72 14.23
CA PHE A 272 -8.36 9.61 13.32
C PHE A 272 -9.67 9.70 12.53
N LEU A 273 -10.80 9.95 13.21
CA LEU A 273 -12.11 9.92 12.59
C LEU A 273 -12.33 11.05 11.57
N VAL A 274 -11.85 12.27 11.84
CA VAL A 274 -12.08 13.41 10.95
C VAL A 274 -11.34 13.23 9.61
N PRO A 275 -10.03 12.95 9.58
CA PRO A 275 -9.31 12.75 8.32
C PRO A 275 -9.88 11.61 7.48
N ILE A 276 -10.26 10.50 8.12
CA ILE A 276 -10.84 9.35 7.41
C ILE A 276 -12.24 9.63 6.91
N SER A 277 -13.07 10.35 7.68
CA SER A 277 -14.41 10.74 7.22
C SER A 277 -14.33 11.69 6.02
N ILE A 278 -13.35 12.59 5.99
CA ILE A 278 -13.09 13.47 4.84
C ILE A 278 -12.60 12.65 3.65
N LEU A 279 -11.64 11.74 3.84
CA LEU A 279 -11.15 10.85 2.78
C LEU A 279 -12.29 10.07 2.14
N LEU A 280 -13.08 9.35 2.94
CA LEU A 280 -14.18 8.53 2.45
C LEU A 280 -15.30 9.37 1.86
N GLY A 281 -15.66 10.49 2.49
CA GLY A 281 -16.69 11.40 2.01
C GLY A 281 -16.33 11.98 0.64
N THR A 282 -15.11 12.48 0.47
CA THR A 282 -14.64 13.08 -0.79
C THR A 282 -14.37 12.03 -1.87
N ALA A 283 -13.96 10.80 -1.51
CA ALA A 283 -13.76 9.74 -2.50
C ALA A 283 -15.08 9.10 -2.96
N VAL A 284 -16.03 8.86 -2.04
CA VAL A 284 -17.23 8.05 -2.32
C VAL A 284 -18.42 8.89 -2.75
N ILE A 285 -18.73 10.00 -2.07
CA ILE A 285 -19.96 10.77 -2.35
C ILE A 285 -19.95 11.36 -3.78
N PRO A 286 -18.86 12.03 -4.24
CA PRO A 286 -18.81 12.56 -5.60
C PRO A 286 -18.91 11.48 -6.68
N TYR A 287 -18.31 10.31 -6.42
CA TYR A 287 -18.37 9.19 -7.33
C TYR A 287 -19.80 8.62 -7.43
N VAL A 288 -20.45 8.37 -6.30
CA VAL A 288 -21.79 7.77 -6.28
C VAL A 288 -22.88 8.74 -6.76
N CYS A 289 -22.78 10.03 -6.43
CA CYS A 289 -23.82 11.00 -6.75
C CYS A 289 -23.62 11.70 -8.10
N PHE A 290 -22.38 11.83 -8.58
CA PHE A 290 -22.03 12.68 -9.73
C PHE A 290 -21.06 12.00 -10.72
N ASP A 291 -20.75 10.71 -10.54
CA ASP A 291 -19.79 9.95 -11.37
C ASP A 291 -18.42 10.64 -11.50
N THR A 292 -18.03 11.39 -10.46
CA THR A 292 -16.81 12.19 -10.46
C THR A 292 -15.78 11.56 -9.52
N ASN A 293 -14.61 11.22 -10.07
CA ASN A 293 -13.50 10.66 -9.29
C ASN A 293 -12.61 11.78 -8.74
N LEU A 294 -12.64 11.96 -7.42
CA LEU A 294 -11.84 12.95 -6.68
C LEU A 294 -10.85 12.27 -5.71
N ILE A 295 -10.30 11.12 -6.09
CA ILE A 295 -9.44 10.34 -5.18
C ILE A 295 -8.18 11.10 -4.76
N ASN A 296 -7.57 11.86 -5.68
CA ASN A 296 -6.34 12.62 -5.40
C ASN A 296 -6.63 13.74 -4.39
N GLU A 297 -7.73 14.46 -4.61
CA GLU A 297 -8.23 15.53 -3.78
C GLU A 297 -8.65 15.00 -2.41
N ALA A 298 -9.24 13.81 -2.35
CA ALA A 298 -9.62 13.15 -1.11
C ALA A 298 -8.41 12.84 -0.22
N PHE A 299 -7.32 12.32 -0.80
CA PHE A 299 -6.06 12.10 -0.06
C PHE A 299 -5.41 13.40 0.42
N MET A 300 -5.41 14.43 -0.43
CA MET A 300 -4.89 15.74 -0.06
C MET A 300 -5.72 16.36 1.07
N ALA A 301 -7.05 16.35 0.95
CA ALA A 301 -7.97 16.86 1.96
C ALA A 301 -7.85 16.09 3.28
N CYS A 302 -7.69 14.77 3.22
CA CYS A 302 -7.43 13.93 4.38
C CYS A 302 -6.18 14.39 5.14
N LEU A 303 -5.03 14.49 4.46
CA LEU A 303 -3.79 14.95 5.08
C LEU A 303 -3.93 16.37 5.66
N LEU A 304 -4.43 17.31 4.86
CA LEU A 304 -4.56 18.70 5.29
C LEU A 304 -5.50 18.84 6.48
N SER A 305 -6.58 18.05 6.54
CA SER A 305 -7.48 18.04 7.69
C SER A 305 -6.82 17.49 8.95
N ALA A 306 -5.95 16.46 8.83
CA ALA A 306 -5.20 15.93 9.97
C ALA A 306 -4.22 16.97 10.51
N MET A 307 -3.48 17.65 9.62
CA MET A 307 -2.57 18.73 9.99
C MET A 307 -3.30 19.92 10.61
N LEU A 308 -4.43 20.33 10.02
CA LEU A 308 -5.25 21.42 10.52
C LEU A 308 -5.81 21.11 11.90
N LEU A 309 -6.32 19.89 12.11
CA LEU A 309 -6.87 19.46 13.38
C LEU A 309 -5.79 19.42 14.47
N ALA A 310 -4.62 18.86 14.17
CA ALA A 310 -3.47 18.88 15.08
C ALA A 310 -3.08 20.30 15.47
N TRP A 311 -3.06 21.23 14.50
CA TRP A 311 -2.77 22.64 14.76
C TRP A 311 -3.83 23.33 15.64
N VAL A 312 -5.11 23.11 15.33
CA VAL A 312 -6.24 23.66 16.11
C VAL A 312 -6.27 23.12 17.54
N GLN A 313 -5.83 21.87 17.74
CA GLN A 313 -5.68 21.26 19.07
C GLN A 313 -4.40 21.69 19.81
N GLY A 314 -3.61 22.61 19.24
CA GLY A 314 -2.47 23.25 19.91
C GLY A 314 -1.10 22.67 19.57
N MET A 315 -0.99 21.74 18.63
CA MET A 315 0.31 21.25 18.16
C MET A 315 1.08 22.36 17.43
N ARG A 316 2.36 22.52 17.74
CA ARG A 316 3.21 23.53 17.08
C ARG A 316 3.40 23.14 15.62
N VAL A 317 3.41 24.14 14.72
CA VAL A 317 3.66 23.94 13.29
C VAL A 317 4.97 23.19 13.03
N LYS A 318 6.00 23.42 13.86
CA LYS A 318 7.27 22.68 13.77
C LYS A 318 7.07 21.17 13.95
N ASP A 319 6.31 20.76 14.96
CA ASP A 319 6.08 19.34 15.27
C ASP A 319 5.20 18.68 14.18
N ILE A 320 4.22 19.42 13.65
CA ILE A 320 3.39 18.99 12.50
C ILE A 320 4.27 18.75 11.27
N MET A 321 5.14 19.71 10.93
CA MET A 321 6.03 19.59 9.78
C MET A 321 7.07 18.48 9.97
N GLU A 322 7.59 18.31 11.19
CA GLU A 322 8.50 17.22 11.52
C GLU A 322 7.81 15.86 11.37
N GLY A 323 6.58 15.73 11.89
CA GLY A 323 5.73 14.54 11.71
C GLY A 323 5.53 14.23 10.23
N PHE A 324 5.04 15.20 9.46
CA PHE A 324 4.85 15.07 8.01
C PHE A 324 6.12 14.59 7.29
N LEU A 325 7.26 15.23 7.53
CA LEU A 325 8.52 14.89 6.87
C LEU A 325 9.04 13.51 7.28
N ASN A 326 8.94 13.15 8.55
CA ASN A 326 9.36 11.82 9.03
C ASN A 326 8.46 10.73 8.44
N GLY A 327 7.15 10.98 8.38
CA GLY A 327 6.21 10.11 7.69
C GLY A 327 6.54 9.91 6.20
N CYS A 328 6.92 10.97 5.49
CA CYS A 328 7.39 10.86 4.10
C CYS A 328 8.69 10.03 3.99
N LYS A 329 9.63 10.18 4.93
CA LYS A 329 10.88 9.40 4.93
C LYS A 329 10.61 7.89 5.02
N THR A 330 9.69 7.46 5.88
CA THR A 330 9.38 6.01 6.04
C THR A 330 8.83 5.39 4.75
N MET A 331 8.14 6.17 3.91
CA MET A 331 7.57 5.70 2.65
C MET A 331 8.54 5.79 1.46
N THR A 332 9.76 6.30 1.65
CA THR A 332 10.72 6.53 0.56
C THR A 332 11.12 5.23 -0.16
N ILE A 333 11.35 4.14 0.57
CA ILE A 333 11.72 2.85 -0.04
C ILE A 333 10.59 2.34 -0.94
N GLY A 334 9.34 2.43 -0.48
CA GLY A 334 8.16 2.04 -1.26
C GLY A 334 8.01 2.88 -2.54
N ALA A 335 8.23 4.20 -2.45
CA ALA A 335 8.20 5.09 -3.60
C ALA A 335 9.28 4.74 -4.64
N ILE A 336 10.49 4.39 -4.22
CA ILE A 336 11.57 3.96 -5.13
C ILE A 336 11.18 2.65 -5.84
N ILE A 337 10.63 1.67 -5.11
CA ILE A 337 10.16 0.41 -5.70
C ILE A 337 9.07 0.67 -6.76
N LEU A 338 8.10 1.55 -6.45
CA LEU A 338 7.05 1.95 -7.40
C LEU A 338 7.64 2.66 -8.62
N GLY A 339 8.63 3.54 -8.45
CA GLY A 339 9.31 4.20 -9.56
C GLY A 339 10.02 3.22 -10.49
N LEU A 340 10.71 2.23 -9.94
CA LEU A 340 11.32 1.16 -10.74
C LEU A 340 10.26 0.29 -11.44
N ALA A 341 9.14 0.00 -10.77
CA ALA A 341 8.04 -0.76 -11.37
C ALA A 341 7.36 0.00 -12.52
N VAL A 342 7.11 1.31 -12.37
CA VAL A 342 6.60 2.18 -13.45
C VAL A 342 7.59 2.23 -14.61
N THR A 343 8.89 2.32 -14.32
CA THR A 343 9.94 2.30 -15.34
C THR A 343 9.97 0.96 -16.08
N MET A 344 9.80 -0.16 -15.38
CA MET A 344 9.64 -1.48 -16.01
C MET A 344 8.39 -1.58 -16.89
N GLY A 345 7.27 -0.99 -16.47
CA GLY A 345 6.06 -0.89 -17.30
C GLY A 345 6.31 -0.07 -18.57
N PHE A 346 7.03 1.04 -18.46
CA PHE A 346 7.43 1.87 -19.60
C PHE A 346 8.39 1.14 -20.54
N VAL A 347 9.36 0.38 -20.01
CA VAL A 347 10.22 -0.50 -20.80
C VAL A 347 9.38 -1.46 -21.65
N SER A 348 8.34 -2.06 -21.06
CA SER A 348 7.47 -2.98 -21.79
C SER A 348 6.72 -2.32 -22.94
N SER A 349 6.39 -1.03 -22.87
CA SER A 349 5.73 -0.33 -23.98
C SER A 349 6.68 0.13 -25.08
N GLN A 350 7.98 0.27 -24.77
CA GLN A 350 8.99 0.67 -25.75
C GLN A 350 9.57 -0.51 -26.55
N LEU A 351 9.57 -1.72 -25.97
CA LEU A 351 10.15 -2.92 -26.59
C LEU A 351 9.13 -3.78 -27.37
N HIS A 352 7.86 -3.36 -27.41
CA HIS A 352 6.73 -4.06 -28.03
C HIS A 352 6.20 -3.38 -29.28
#